data_AF-A0A3D5NY01-F1
#
_entry.id   AF-A0A3D5NY01-F1
#
_cell.length_a   1.000
_cell.length_b   1.000
_cell.length_c   1.000
_cell.angle_alpha   90.00
_cell.angle_beta   90.00
_cell.angle_gamma   90.00
#
_symmetry.space_group_name_H-M   'P 1'
#
loop_
_entity.id
_entity.type
_entity.pdbx_description
1 polymer ?
#
loop_
_entity_poly.entity_id
_entity_poly.type
_entity_poly.pdbx_seq_one_letter_code
_entity_poly.pdbx_strand_id
1 'polypeptide(L)' 'MTWQIDEILEILRMTEVEHLDIRTTTMGISLRDCGCESLERTQQAIYEKITR' A
#
# COMPACT_ATOMS: atom_id res chain seq x y z
N MET A 1 4.75 -8.53 -15.65
CA MET A 1 4.54 -7.16 -16.15
C MET A 1 5.92 -6.50 -16.14
N THR A 2 6.46 -6.15 -17.31
CA THR A 2 7.81 -5.59 -17.43
C THR A 2 7.66 -4.11 -17.76
N TRP A 3 8.08 -3.24 -16.85
CA TRP A 3 8.02 -1.79 -17.05
C TRP A 3 9.10 -1.36 -18.04
N GLN A 4 8.78 -0.41 -18.91
CA GLN A 4 9.77 0.18 -19.81
C GLN A 4 10.51 1.32 -19.09
N ILE A 5 11.82 1.45 -19.32
CA ILE A 5 12.65 2.47 -18.65
C ILE A 5 12.12 3.89 -18.96
N ASP A 6 11.65 4.12 -20.18
CA ASP A 6 11.13 5.42 -20.61
C ASP A 6 9.90 5.87 -19.80
N GLU A 7 9.02 4.95 -19.38
CA GLU A 7 7.88 5.27 -18.51
C GLU A 7 8.32 5.74 -17.12
N ILE A 8 9.38 5.13 -16.57
CA ILE A 8 9.93 5.53 -15.27
C ILE A 8 10.54 6.94 -15.37
N LEU A 9 11.28 7.22 -16.45
CA LEU A 9 11.90 8.52 -16.68
C LEU A 9 10.86 9.63 -16.91
N GLU A 10 9.75 9.32 -17.58
CA GLU A 10 8.61 10.22 -17.78
C GLU A 10 8.00 10.65 -16.45
N ILE A 11 7.71 9.68 -15.56
CA ILE A 11 7.13 9.94 -14.23
C ILE A 11 8.07 10.83 -13.40
N LEU A 12 9.38 10.58 -13.43
CA LEU A 12 10.36 11.42 -12.74
C LEU A 12 10.32 12.86 -13.26
N ARG A 13 10.31 13.06 -14.58
CA ARG A 13 10.21 14.42 -15.17
C ARG A 13 8.93 15.13 -14.75
N MET A 14 7.80 14.43 -14.72
CA MET A 14 6.52 15.01 -14.28
C MET A 14 6.56 15.44 -12.80
N THR A 15 7.23 14.69 -11.93
CA THR A 15 7.39 15.09 -10.51
C THR A 15 8.34 16.28 -10.33
N GLU A 16 9.43 16.34 -11.10
CA GLU A 16 10.48 17.38 -10.93
C GLU A 16 10.18 18.69 -11.66
N VAL A 17 9.65 18.63 -12.89
CA VAL A 17 9.44 19.79 -13.76
C VAL A 17 8.02 20.33 -13.64
N GLU A 18 7.03 19.43 -13.64
CA GLU A 18 5.61 19.79 -13.58
C GLU A 18 5.08 19.90 -12.14
N HIS A 19 5.95 19.68 -11.13
CA HIS A 19 5.67 19.81 -9.70
C HIS A 19 4.46 19.00 -9.24
N LEU A 20 4.20 17.84 -9.86
CA LEU A 20 3.15 16.93 -9.41
C LEU A 20 3.57 16.24 -8.11
N ASP A 21 2.68 16.25 -7.12
CA ASP A 21 2.91 15.64 -5.82
C ASP A 21 2.01 14.43 -5.55
N ILE A 22 2.55 13.45 -4.82
CA ILE A 22 1.77 12.30 -4.35
C ILE A 22 0.93 12.75 -3.16
N ARG A 23 -0.38 12.83 -3.35
CA ARG A 23 -1.33 13.24 -2.31
C ARG A 23 -1.56 12.17 -1.25
N THR A 24 -1.57 10.92 -1.66
CA THR A 24 -1.83 9.78 -0.79
C THR A 24 -1.46 8.47 -1.50
N THR A 25 -1.04 7.49 -0.71
CA THR A 25 -0.97 6.09 -1.14
C THR A 25 -1.85 5.29 -0.19
N THR A 26 -2.81 4.56 -0.74
CA THR A 26 -3.69 3.69 0.05
C THR A 26 -3.28 2.24 -0.15
N MET A 27 -3.10 1.53 0.97
CA MET A 27 -2.86 0.10 0.96
C MET A 27 -4.13 -0.64 1.39
N GLY A 28 -4.66 -1.49 0.51
CA GLY A 28 -5.78 -2.36 0.85
C GLY A 28 -5.27 -3.60 1.58
N ILE A 29 -5.71 -3.80 2.83
CA ILE A 29 -5.38 -4.98 3.63
C ILE A 29 -6.66 -5.78 3.88
N SER A 30 -6.69 -7.03 3.40
CA SER A 30 -7.81 -7.93 3.69
C SER A 30 -7.74 -8.40 5.14
N LEU A 31 -8.85 -8.28 5.88
CA LEU A 31 -8.99 -8.80 7.24
C LEU A 31 -9.78 -10.11 7.32
N ARG A 32 -10.15 -10.69 6.17
CA ARG A 32 -11.04 -11.88 6.10
C ARG A 32 -10.46 -13.09 6.83
N ASP A 33 -9.15 -13.23 6.81
CA ASP A 33 -8.36 -14.29 7.44
C ASP A 33 -8.03 -14.00 8.91
N CYS A 34 -8.41 -12.84 9.47
CA CYS A 34 -8.15 -12.50 10.87
C CYS A 34 -9.22 -13.05 11.84
N GLY A 35 -10.30 -13.66 11.34
CA GLY A 35 -11.39 -14.18 12.17
C GLY A 35 -10.92 -15.32 13.08
N CYS A 36 -11.06 -15.13 14.39
CA CYS A 36 -10.67 -16.09 15.43
C CYS A 36 -11.86 -16.44 16.34
N GLU A 37 -11.69 -17.43 17.21
CA GLU A 37 -12.71 -17.89 18.15
C GLU A 37 -13.04 -16.90 19.28
N SER A 38 -12.15 -15.92 19.52
CA SER A 38 -12.36 -14.84 20.49
C SER A 38 -12.09 -13.47 19.88
N LEU A 39 -12.69 -12.44 20.48
CA LEU A 39 -12.51 -11.06 20.04
C LEU A 39 -11.08 -10.58 20.28
N GLU A 40 -10.49 -10.94 21.41
CA GLU A 40 -9.12 -10.57 21.80
C GLU A 40 -8.11 -11.13 20.79
N ARG A 41 -8.28 -12.38 20.36
CA ARG A 41 -7.42 -12.99 19.34
C ARG A 41 -7.60 -12.36 17.97
N THR A 42 -8.85 -12.03 17.61
CA THR A 42 -9.15 -11.32 16.35
C THR A 42 -8.47 -9.95 16.31
N GLN A 43 -8.52 -9.20 17.42
CA GLN A 43 -7.85 -7.90 17.56
C GLN A 43 -6.33 -8.04 17.38
N GLN A 44 -5.72 -9.02 18.04
CA GLN A 44 -4.29 -9.29 17.91
C GLN A 44 -3.89 -9.64 16.47
N ALA A 45 -4.67 -10.51 15.80
CA ALA A 45 -4.41 -10.90 14.41
C ALA A 45 -4.50 -9.72 13.43
N ILE A 46 -5.48 -8.82 13.62
CA ILE A 46 -5.59 -7.59 12.82
C ILE A 46 -4.38 -6.69 13.04
N TYR A 47 -3.98 -6.49 14.30
CA TYR A 47 -2.84 -5.64 14.64
C TYR A 47 -1.54 -6.17 14.02
N GLU A 48 -1.27 -7.46 14.19
CA GLU A 48 -0.09 -8.10 13.61
C GLU A 48 -0.05 -7.99 12.09
N LYS A 49 -1.21 -8.14 11.43
CA LYS A 49 -1.29 -8.06 9.97
C LYS A 49 -1.08 -6.66 9.41
N ILE A 50 -1.47 -5.62 10.15
CA ILE A 50 -1.31 -4.23 9.71
C ILE A 50 0.12 -3.71 9.99
N THR A 51 0.77 -4.21 11.04
CA THR A 51 2.04 -3.67 11.53
C THR A 51 3.29 -4.43 11.09
N ARG A 52 3.15 -5.60 10.46
CA ARG A 52 4.25 -6.41 9.93
C ARG A 52 4.16 -6.52 8.41
#